data_AF-A0AAW2JZV2-F1
#
_entry.id   AF-A0AAW2JZV2-F1
#
_cell.length_a   1.000
_cell.length_b   1.000
_cell.length_c   1.000
_cell.angle_alpha   90.00
_cell.angle_beta   90.00
_cell.angle_gamma   90.00
#
_symmetry.space_group_name_H-M   'P 1'
#
loop_
_entity.id
_entity.type
_entity.pdbx_description
1 polymer ?
#
loop_
_entity_poly.entity_id
_entity_poly.type
_entity_poly.pdbx_seq_one_letter_code
_entity_poly.pdbx_strand_id
1 'polypeptide(L)'
;MGVFPHDSDIAASKLIKLWCVEGFVELLWDNPSFNELNAMAYLKNLVSANVVKVRQQSSSGGIKTCNIYPFFWHICMREAGEQKFFHVIDSNGNQGIESQRRHCIHNNVLFGIKDVRKSMTSISNVRSILCTGPHHQYPIPICLDFSLLRVLDALTIRFYGFPSEVVKLVQLRYLAITYNGKLPVSISKLYNLEYLIVRQYLSVLSSGARRPYLPKEIWDMQGLRHLQVMGSDLPDPSYDSALFTKPLNTFRY
;
A
#
# COMPACT_ATOMS: atom_id res chain seq x y z
N MET A 1 -4.12 -7.86 -10.83
CA MET A 1 -2.73 -8.27 -10.47
C MET A 1 -1.68 -7.76 -11.46
N GLY A 2 -2.04 -7.37 -12.70
CA GLY A 2 -1.08 -6.83 -13.69
C GLY A 2 -0.31 -5.56 -13.28
N VAL A 3 -0.75 -4.84 -12.23
CA VAL A 3 -0.01 -3.70 -11.65
C VAL A 3 1.35 -4.09 -11.07
N PHE A 4 1.57 -5.37 -10.76
CA PHE A 4 2.84 -5.88 -10.25
C PHE A 4 3.75 -6.28 -11.43
N PRO A 5 5.09 -6.11 -11.31
CA PRO A 5 6.01 -6.52 -12.36
C PRO A 5 5.87 -8.00 -12.71
N HIS A 6 6.20 -8.32 -13.95
CA HIS A 6 6.25 -9.70 -14.44
C HIS A 6 7.11 -10.58 -13.50
N ASP A 7 6.68 -11.81 -13.25
CA ASP A 7 7.34 -12.79 -12.37
C ASP A 7 7.62 -12.35 -10.92
N SER A 8 7.05 -11.22 -10.45
CA SER A 8 7.23 -10.79 -9.06
C SER A 8 6.40 -11.64 -8.08
N ASP A 9 7.03 -12.04 -6.97
CA ASP A 9 6.34 -12.70 -5.85
C ASP A 9 5.57 -11.64 -5.05
N ILE A 10 4.25 -11.80 -4.99
CA ILE A 10 3.32 -10.88 -4.32
C ILE A 10 2.87 -11.50 -3.01
N ALA A 11 3.05 -10.79 -1.90
CA ALA A 11 2.49 -11.21 -0.62
C ALA A 11 0.95 -11.25 -0.69
N ALA A 12 0.36 -12.40 -0.36
CA ALA A 12 -1.08 -12.58 -0.41
C ALA A 12 -1.81 -11.57 0.48
N SER A 13 -1.27 -11.30 1.67
CA SER A 13 -1.81 -10.29 2.58
C SER A 13 -1.81 -8.88 1.98
N LYS A 14 -0.81 -8.51 1.18
CA LYS A 14 -0.80 -7.21 0.47
C LYS A 14 -1.88 -7.18 -0.60
N LEU A 15 -1.99 -8.23 -1.39
CA LEU A 15 -2.97 -8.33 -2.46
C LEU A 15 -4.41 -8.24 -1.94
N ILE A 16 -4.72 -8.98 -0.87
CA ILE A 16 -6.03 -8.98 -0.21
C ILE A 16 -6.41 -7.57 0.28
N LYS A 17 -5.52 -6.91 1.02
CA LYS A 17 -5.77 -5.55 1.53
C LYS A 17 -6.01 -4.55 0.42
N LEU A 18 -5.23 -4.64 -0.67
CA LEU A 18 -5.41 -3.79 -1.84
C LEU A 18 -6.76 -4.02 -2.52
N TRP A 19 -7.19 -5.27 -2.68
CA TRP A 19 -8.50 -5.58 -3.27
C TRP A 19 -9.67 -5.07 -2.43
N CYS A 20 -9.58 -5.16 -1.10
CA CYS A 20 -10.57 -4.62 -0.19
C CYS A 20 -10.68 -3.09 -0.33
N VAL A 21 -9.56 -2.36 -0.25
CA VAL A 21 -9.59 -0.88 -0.27
C VAL A 21 -9.96 -0.30 -1.65
N GLU A 22 -9.62 -1.01 -2.73
CA GLU A 22 -10.00 -0.69 -4.10
C GLU A 22 -11.49 -0.99 -4.39
N GLY A 23 -12.15 -1.79 -3.53
CA GLY A 23 -13.54 -2.20 -3.71
C GLY A 23 -13.71 -3.24 -4.83
N PHE A 24 -12.70 -4.05 -5.11
CA PHE A 24 -12.80 -5.14 -6.10
C PHE A 24 -13.54 -6.37 -5.57
N VAL A 25 -13.63 -6.49 -4.25
CA VAL A 25 -14.33 -7.57 -3.57
C VAL A 25 -15.57 -6.97 -2.94
N GLU A 26 -16.70 -7.65 -3.14
CA GLU A 26 -17.95 -7.26 -2.51
C GLU A 26 -17.78 -7.29 -0.98
N LEU A 27 -18.03 -6.14 -0.35
CA LEU A 27 -17.94 -5.99 1.09
C LEU A 27 -19.23 -6.55 1.66
N LEU A 28 -19.16 -7.79 2.14
CA LEU A 28 -20.33 -8.51 2.65
C LEU A 28 -20.77 -8.00 4.03
N TRP A 29 -19.94 -7.19 4.70
CA TRP A 29 -20.26 -6.49 5.95
C TRP A 29 -19.30 -5.32 6.21
N ASP A 30 -19.64 -4.46 7.17
CA ASP A 30 -18.73 -3.45 7.73
C ASP A 30 -17.56 -4.04 8.55
N ASN A 31 -17.33 -5.37 8.48
CA ASN A 31 -16.26 -6.07 9.17
C ASN A 31 -15.07 -6.33 8.22
N PRO A 32 -13.90 -5.70 8.46
CA PRO A 32 -12.75 -5.85 7.58
C PRO A 32 -12.20 -7.28 7.56
N SER A 33 -12.25 -8.01 8.68
CA SER A 33 -11.79 -9.39 8.75
C SER A 33 -12.61 -10.29 7.82
N PHE A 34 -13.91 -10.04 7.70
CA PHE A 34 -14.77 -10.80 6.79
C PHE A 34 -14.47 -10.47 5.33
N ASN A 35 -14.22 -9.20 5.02
CA ASN A 35 -13.83 -8.76 3.69
C ASN A 35 -12.48 -9.37 3.27
N GLU A 36 -11.50 -9.44 4.18
CA GLU A 36 -10.22 -10.11 3.93
C GLU A 36 -10.39 -11.63 3.71
N LEU A 37 -11.30 -12.28 4.45
CA LEU A 37 -11.63 -13.70 4.24
C LEU A 37 -12.29 -13.93 2.88
N ASN A 38 -13.24 -13.08 2.48
CA ASN A 38 -13.88 -13.15 1.17
C ASN A 38 -12.85 -12.96 0.04
N ALA A 39 -12.01 -11.94 0.15
CA ALA A 39 -10.93 -11.68 -0.80
C ALA A 39 -9.94 -12.86 -0.88
N MET A 40 -9.65 -13.53 0.25
CA MET A 40 -8.84 -14.75 0.28
C MET A 40 -9.52 -15.92 -0.45
N ALA A 41 -10.85 -16.05 -0.36
CA ALA A 41 -11.59 -17.04 -1.15
C ALA A 41 -11.49 -16.77 -2.66
N TYR A 42 -11.60 -15.49 -3.08
CA TYR A 42 -11.34 -15.10 -4.48
C TYR A 42 -9.92 -15.49 -4.93
N LEU A 43 -8.90 -15.23 -4.09
CA LEU A 43 -7.53 -15.64 -4.42
C LEU A 43 -7.40 -17.16 -4.57
N LYS A 44 -8.03 -17.95 -3.70
CA LYS A 44 -8.05 -19.42 -3.81
C LYS A 44 -8.73 -19.89 -5.10
N ASN A 45 -9.81 -19.22 -5.53
CA ASN A 45 -10.47 -19.52 -6.80
C ASN A 45 -9.58 -19.22 -8.01
N LEU A 46 -8.80 -18.13 -7.97
CA LEU A 46 -7.82 -17.84 -9.02
C LEU A 46 -6.69 -18.87 -9.06
N VAL A 47 -6.31 -19.42 -7.90
CA VAL A 47 -5.34 -20.52 -7.81
C VAL A 47 -5.92 -21.81 -8.39
N SER A 48 -7.16 -22.19 -8.02
CA SER A 48 -7.80 -23.40 -8.56
C SER A 48 -8.06 -23.32 -10.06
N ALA A 49 -8.29 -22.11 -10.59
CA ALA A 49 -8.42 -21.83 -12.01
C ALA A 49 -7.08 -21.73 -12.78
N ASN A 50 -5.94 -21.98 -12.13
CA ASN A 50 -4.59 -21.87 -12.70
C ASN A 50 -4.27 -20.48 -13.29
N VAL A 51 -4.90 -19.41 -12.78
CA VAL A 51 -4.57 -18.02 -13.13
C VAL A 51 -3.40 -17.52 -12.27
N VAL A 52 -3.37 -17.96 -11.01
CA VAL A 52 -2.37 -17.58 -10.01
C VAL A 52 -1.60 -18.81 -9.52
N LYS A 53 -0.28 -18.71 -9.50
CA LYS A 53 0.64 -19.71 -8.96
C LYS A 53 0.98 -19.39 -7.50
N VAL A 54 0.86 -20.37 -6.62
CA VAL A 54 1.36 -20.28 -5.23
C VAL A 54 2.89 -20.41 -5.25
N ARG A 55 3.58 -19.52 -4.53
CA ARG A 55 5.04 -19.44 -4.50
C ARG A 55 5.61 -19.84 -3.15
N GLN A 56 4.98 -19.39 -2.07
CA GLN A 56 5.31 -19.79 -0.71
C GLN A 56 4.05 -20.05 0.10
N GLN A 57 4.13 -21.01 1.01
CA GLN A 57 3.07 -21.35 1.96
C GLN A 57 3.55 -21.18 3.41
N SER A 58 2.62 -20.94 4.33
CA SER A 58 2.89 -21.00 5.76
C SER A 58 2.98 -22.45 6.22
N SER A 59 3.48 -22.65 7.45
CA SER A 59 3.45 -23.95 8.11
C SER A 59 2.03 -24.50 8.26
N SER A 60 1.03 -23.62 8.33
CA SER A 60 -0.40 -23.96 8.33
C SER A 60 -1.01 -24.19 6.94
N GLY A 61 -0.20 -24.21 5.87
CA GLY A 61 -0.68 -24.41 4.49
C GLY A 61 -1.33 -23.18 3.84
N GLY A 62 -1.37 -22.04 4.53
CA GLY A 62 -1.89 -20.77 3.99
C GLY A 62 -0.98 -20.17 2.94
N ILE A 63 -1.56 -19.46 1.96
CA ILE A 63 -0.80 -18.79 0.89
C ILE A 63 -0.04 -17.60 1.49
N LYS A 64 1.30 -17.63 1.47
CA LYS A 64 2.16 -16.50 1.89
C LYS A 64 2.44 -15.56 0.73
N THR A 65 2.95 -16.12 -0.36
CA THR A 65 3.22 -15.39 -1.60
C THR A 65 2.66 -16.14 -2.80
N CYS A 66 2.27 -15.37 -3.80
CA CYS A 66 1.70 -15.85 -5.04
C CYS A 66 2.20 -14.98 -6.20
N ASN A 67 2.08 -15.49 -7.41
CA ASN A 67 2.45 -14.79 -8.63
C ASN A 67 1.43 -15.13 -9.71
N ILE A 68 1.12 -14.20 -10.61
CA ILE A 68 0.22 -14.46 -11.74
C ILE A 68 0.98 -15.18 -12.86
N TYR A 69 0.39 -16.22 -13.44
CA TYR A 69 1.04 -16.91 -14.56
C TYR A 69 1.32 -15.94 -15.72
N PRO A 70 2.50 -16.02 -16.38
CA PRO A 70 2.93 -15.07 -17.43
C PRO A 70 1.88 -14.77 -18.49
N PHE A 71 1.20 -15.81 -18.99
CA PHE A 71 0.13 -15.68 -19.98
C PHE A 71 -0.99 -14.73 -19.52
N PHE A 72 -1.49 -14.91 -18.29
CA PHE A 72 -2.54 -14.05 -17.73
C PHE A 72 -2.03 -12.65 -17.36
N TRP A 73 -0.74 -12.50 -17.08
CA TRP A 73 -0.14 -11.19 -16.89
C TRP A 73 -0.21 -10.35 -18.17
N HIS A 74 0.15 -10.94 -19.32
CA HIS A 74 0.05 -10.26 -20.61
C HIS A 74 -1.39 -9.88 -20.96
N ILE A 75 -2.36 -10.77 -20.69
CA ILE A 75 -3.78 -10.46 -20.83
C ILE A 75 -4.14 -9.27 -19.92
N CYS A 76 -3.80 -9.31 -18.63
CA CYS A 76 -4.08 -8.20 -17.71
C CYS A 76 -3.52 -6.86 -18.20
N MET A 77 -2.32 -6.84 -18.78
CA MET A 77 -1.69 -5.64 -19.31
C MET A 77 -2.42 -5.09 -20.54
N ARG A 78 -2.79 -5.96 -21.48
CA ARG A 78 -3.54 -5.58 -22.67
C ARG A 78 -4.91 -5.02 -22.31
N GLU A 79 -5.69 -5.79 -21.55
CA GLU A 79 -7.04 -5.39 -21.13
C GLU A 79 -7.01 -4.10 -20.28
N ALA A 80 -5.96 -3.91 -19.45
CA ALA A 80 -5.82 -2.69 -18.66
C ALA A 80 -5.58 -1.45 -19.53
N GLY A 81 -4.85 -1.58 -20.64
CA GLY A 81 -4.67 -0.50 -21.61
C GLY A 81 -5.98 -0.17 -22.33
N GLU A 82 -6.66 -1.18 -22.86
CA GLU A 82 -7.94 -1.02 -23.57
C GLU A 82 -9.03 -0.38 -22.70
N GLN A 83 -9.12 -0.81 -21.43
CA GLN A 83 -10.11 -0.32 -20.48
C GLN A 83 -9.65 0.92 -19.69
N LYS A 84 -8.45 1.44 -19.97
CA LYS A 84 -7.83 2.54 -19.21
C LYS A 84 -7.88 2.29 -17.69
N PHE A 85 -7.61 1.06 -17.29
CA PHE A 85 -7.83 0.58 -15.92
C PHE A 85 -6.70 0.98 -14.96
N PHE A 86 -5.44 0.92 -15.42
CA PHE A 86 -4.28 1.49 -14.75
C PHE A 86 -3.24 1.93 -15.79
N HIS A 87 -2.33 2.80 -15.36
CA HIS A 87 -1.18 3.23 -16.14
C HIS A 87 0.12 2.80 -15.44
N VAL A 88 1.03 2.17 -16.19
CA VAL A 88 2.38 1.87 -15.72
C VAL A 88 3.28 3.05 -16.09
N ILE A 89 3.87 3.69 -15.09
CA ILE A 89 4.88 4.72 -15.33
C ILE A 89 6.23 4.01 -15.52
N ASP A 90 6.72 4.03 -16.75
CA ASP A 90 8.05 3.55 -17.13
C ASP A 90 8.98 4.71 -17.55
N SER A 91 10.26 4.41 -17.75
CA SER A 91 11.30 5.41 -18.10
C SER A 91 11.15 5.99 -19.51
N ASN A 92 10.34 5.38 -20.37
CA ASN A 92 10.10 5.87 -21.71
C ASN A 92 8.89 6.79 -21.64
N GLY A 93 9.14 8.06 -21.32
CA GLY A 93 8.14 9.11 -21.11
C GLY A 93 7.24 9.48 -22.30
N ASN A 94 6.87 8.52 -23.14
CA ASN A 94 6.04 8.66 -24.33
C ASN A 94 4.94 7.59 -24.37
N GLN A 95 4.05 7.58 -23.38
CA GLN A 95 2.62 7.33 -23.63
C GLN A 95 1.88 8.32 -22.75
N GLY A 96 0.93 9.05 -23.34
CA GLY A 96 0.34 10.25 -22.77
C GLY A 96 0.01 10.11 -21.28
N ILE A 97 0.15 11.22 -20.56
CA ILE A 97 -0.39 11.37 -19.22
C ILE A 97 -1.90 11.20 -19.33
N GLU A 98 -2.34 9.95 -19.24
CA GLU A 98 -3.72 9.57 -19.48
C GLU A 98 -4.51 9.63 -18.17
N SER A 99 -5.82 9.83 -18.29
CA SER A 99 -6.74 10.10 -17.19
C SER A 99 -7.05 8.88 -16.32
N GLN A 100 -6.19 7.85 -16.27
CA GLN A 100 -6.40 6.69 -15.42
C GLN A 100 -6.41 7.08 -13.95
N ARG A 101 -7.23 6.37 -13.18
CA ARG A 101 -7.34 6.59 -11.73
C ARG A 101 -6.31 5.81 -10.94
N ARG A 102 -5.61 4.86 -11.56
CA ARG A 102 -4.63 3.98 -10.91
C ARG A 102 -3.30 4.05 -11.63
N HIS A 103 -2.26 4.37 -10.89
CA HIS A 103 -0.89 4.43 -11.40
C HIS A 103 -0.04 3.42 -10.64
N CYS A 104 0.75 2.64 -11.37
CA CYS A 104 1.77 1.78 -10.78
C CYS A 104 3.13 2.11 -11.37
N ILE A 105 4.15 2.00 -10.53
CA ILE A 105 5.50 2.48 -10.82
C ILE A 105 6.44 1.31 -10.66
N HIS A 106 6.92 0.82 -11.81
CA HIS A 106 7.81 -0.34 -11.88
C HIS A 106 9.28 0.07 -11.74
N ASN A 107 9.58 1.36 -11.89
CA ASN A 107 10.90 1.91 -11.61
C ASN A 107 10.79 3.08 -10.63
N ASN A 108 11.12 2.83 -9.37
CA ASN A 108 10.98 3.82 -8.31
C ASN A 108 11.94 5.02 -8.46
N VAL A 109 13.03 4.87 -9.22
CA VAL A 109 13.97 5.97 -9.53
C VAL A 109 13.27 7.11 -10.28
N LEU A 110 12.17 6.82 -10.98
CA LEU A 110 11.40 7.83 -11.72
C LEU A 110 10.84 8.93 -10.81
N PHE A 111 10.52 8.63 -9.55
CA PHE A 111 10.16 9.67 -8.59
C PHE A 111 11.30 10.65 -8.33
N GLY A 112 12.56 10.25 -8.55
CA GLY A 112 13.75 11.08 -8.44
C GLY A 112 13.84 12.17 -9.51
N ILE A 113 13.19 11.95 -10.65
CA ILE A 113 13.31 12.76 -11.84
C ILE A 113 12.34 13.95 -11.76
N LYS A 114 12.87 15.17 -11.88
CA LYS A 114 12.08 16.40 -11.75
C LYS A 114 10.93 16.47 -12.76
N ASP A 115 11.15 16.04 -13.99
CA ASP A 115 10.14 16.12 -15.05
C ASP A 115 9.00 15.11 -14.82
N VAL A 116 9.31 13.90 -14.37
CA VAL A 116 8.28 12.92 -13.96
C VAL A 116 7.45 13.48 -12.81
N ARG A 117 8.07 14.13 -11.81
CA ARG A 117 7.33 14.79 -10.73
C ARG A 117 6.38 15.88 -11.24
N LYS A 118 6.85 16.76 -12.14
CA LYS A 118 6.03 17.84 -12.74
C LYS A 118 4.85 17.28 -13.56
N SER A 119 5.10 16.20 -14.30
CA SER A 119 4.06 15.49 -15.03
C SER A 119 3.03 14.89 -14.07
N MET A 120 3.47 14.30 -12.96
CA MET A 120 2.60 13.72 -11.93
C MET A 120 1.74 14.77 -11.20
N THR A 121 2.26 15.97 -10.92
CA THR A 121 1.47 17.05 -10.30
C THR A 121 0.33 17.58 -11.17
N SER A 122 0.36 17.29 -12.47
CA SER A 122 -0.69 17.70 -13.42
C SER A 122 -1.90 16.75 -13.42
N ILE A 123 -1.83 15.63 -12.70
CA ILE A 123 -2.84 14.56 -12.74
C ILE A 123 -3.76 14.65 -11.51
N SER A 124 -4.84 15.43 -11.60
CA SER A 124 -5.76 15.65 -10.48
C SER A 124 -6.61 14.43 -10.08
N ASN A 125 -6.69 13.41 -10.94
CA ASN A 125 -7.66 12.32 -10.83
C ASN A 125 -7.10 10.99 -10.30
N VAL A 126 -5.83 10.97 -9.87
CA VAL A 126 -5.20 9.76 -9.35
C VAL A 126 -5.82 9.37 -8.01
N ARG A 127 -6.25 8.11 -7.93
CA ARG A 127 -6.84 7.49 -6.73
C ARG A 127 -5.94 6.41 -6.12
N SER A 128 -5.04 5.82 -6.90
CA SER A 128 -4.13 4.80 -6.41
C SER A 128 -2.74 4.96 -6.99
N ILE A 129 -1.73 4.92 -6.13
CA ILE A 129 -0.31 4.92 -6.50
C ILE A 129 0.33 3.70 -5.85
N LEU A 130 0.86 2.79 -6.67
CA LEU A 130 1.54 1.58 -6.24
C LEU A 130 2.99 1.57 -6.73
N CYS A 131 3.93 1.70 -5.80
CA CYS A 131 5.36 1.57 -6.05
C CYS A 131 5.71 0.10 -5.95
N THR A 132 5.89 -0.55 -7.09
CA THR A 132 6.13 -1.99 -7.19
C THR A 132 7.49 -2.32 -7.79
N GLY A 133 8.28 -1.30 -8.12
CA GLY A 133 9.65 -1.45 -8.58
C GLY A 133 10.63 -1.94 -7.51
N PRO A 134 11.89 -2.18 -7.90
CA PRO A 134 12.93 -2.63 -6.98
C PRO A 134 13.12 -1.63 -5.82
N HIS A 135 13.53 -2.13 -4.65
CA HIS A 135 13.77 -1.29 -3.48
C HIS A 135 14.90 -0.31 -3.77
N HIS A 136 14.64 0.97 -3.54
CA HIS A 136 15.67 2.00 -3.69
C HIS A 136 16.36 2.26 -2.35
N GLN A 137 17.69 2.09 -2.31
CA GLN A 137 18.49 2.30 -1.10
C GLN A 137 18.50 3.76 -0.62
N TYR A 138 18.43 4.72 -1.54
CA TYR A 138 18.53 6.14 -1.24
C TYR A 138 17.14 6.79 -1.15
N PRO A 139 16.95 7.72 -0.21
CA PRO A 139 15.69 8.45 -0.12
C PRO A 139 15.39 9.25 -1.38
N ILE A 140 14.14 9.22 -1.82
CA ILE A 140 13.69 9.96 -2.99
C ILE A 140 12.68 11.03 -2.55
N PRO A 141 12.84 12.30 -2.96
CA PRO A 141 11.78 13.28 -2.80
C PRO A 141 10.56 12.85 -3.62
N ILE A 142 9.40 12.72 -3.00
CA ILE A 142 8.15 12.43 -3.70
C ILE A 142 7.22 13.62 -3.50
N CYS A 143 6.59 14.07 -4.59
CA CYS A 143 5.51 15.05 -4.54
C CYS A 143 4.18 14.31 -4.55
N LEU A 144 3.32 14.60 -3.57
CA LEU A 144 2.02 13.93 -3.36
C LEU A 144 0.87 14.93 -3.44
N ASP A 145 0.79 15.66 -4.55
CA ASP A 145 -0.28 16.64 -4.81
C ASP A 145 -1.52 15.98 -5.44
N PHE A 146 -2.04 14.93 -4.78
CA PHE A 146 -3.15 14.11 -5.29
C PHE A 146 -4.37 14.18 -4.38
N SER A 147 -5.22 15.19 -4.54
CA SER A 147 -6.38 15.40 -3.63
C SER A 147 -7.35 14.21 -3.54
N LEU A 148 -7.44 13.38 -4.57
CA LEU A 148 -8.34 12.21 -4.66
C LEU A 148 -7.67 10.87 -4.31
N LEU A 149 -6.44 10.89 -3.80
CA LEU A 149 -5.69 9.66 -3.52
C LEU A 149 -6.34 8.87 -2.38
N ARG A 150 -6.65 7.60 -2.66
CA ARG A 150 -7.20 6.61 -1.74
C ARG A 150 -6.17 5.57 -1.33
N VAL A 151 -5.27 5.19 -2.22
CA VAL A 151 -4.26 4.15 -2.00
C VAL A 151 -2.87 4.69 -2.31
N LEU A 152 -1.99 4.67 -1.31
CA LEU A 152 -0.57 4.93 -1.47
C LEU A 152 0.23 3.75 -0.93
N ASP A 153 0.83 2.98 -1.82
CA ASP A 153 1.81 1.95 -1.47
C ASP A 153 3.19 2.38 -1.97
N ALA A 154 4.03 2.81 -1.06
CA ALA A 154 5.39 3.28 -1.30
C ALA A 154 6.41 2.51 -0.42
N LEU A 155 6.14 1.24 -0.13
CA LEU A 155 7.03 0.41 0.71
C LEU A 155 8.41 0.17 0.07
N THR A 156 8.50 0.23 -1.25
CA THR A 156 9.74 0.05 -2.00
C THR A 156 10.59 1.32 -2.07
N ILE A 157 10.10 2.43 -1.51
CA ILE A 157 10.74 3.74 -1.51
C ILE A 157 11.03 4.16 -0.08
N ARG A 158 12.26 4.60 0.15
CA ARG A 158 12.69 5.14 1.43
C ARG A 158 12.39 6.64 1.49
N PHE A 159 11.80 7.10 2.60
CA PHE A 159 11.61 8.52 2.85
C PHE A 159 12.65 9.04 3.86
N TYR A 160 13.22 10.23 3.59
CA TYR A 160 14.17 10.90 4.50
C TYR A 160 13.43 11.55 5.67
N GLY A 161 12.39 12.31 5.34
CA GLY A 161 11.42 12.87 6.29
C GLY A 161 10.03 12.33 6.00
N PHE A 162 9.14 12.43 6.98
CA PHE A 162 7.73 12.11 6.75
C PHE A 162 7.16 13.05 5.66
N PRO A 163 6.56 12.51 4.58
CA PRO A 163 5.95 13.34 3.54
C PRO A 163 4.69 14.02 4.08
N SER A 164 4.82 15.28 4.51
CA SER A 164 3.75 16.03 5.18
C SER A 164 2.49 16.24 4.32
N GLU A 165 2.63 16.14 3.01
CA GLU A 165 1.57 16.19 2.02
C GLU A 165 0.57 15.04 2.23
N VAL A 166 1.03 13.88 2.74
CA VAL A 166 0.17 12.71 3.01
C VAL A 166 -0.98 13.06 3.95
N VAL A 167 -0.76 13.91 4.96
CA VAL A 167 -1.83 14.26 5.91
C VAL A 167 -2.89 15.20 5.33
N LYS A 168 -2.67 15.73 4.12
CA LYS A 168 -3.67 16.52 3.38
C LYS A 168 -4.60 15.64 2.54
N LEU A 169 -4.27 14.34 2.39
CA LEU A 169 -5.01 13.40 1.55
C LEU A 169 -6.25 12.87 2.28
N VAL A 170 -7.30 13.67 2.37
CA VAL A 170 -8.51 13.35 3.15
C VAL A 170 -9.25 12.09 2.67
N GLN A 171 -9.05 11.68 1.41
CA GLN A 171 -9.66 10.47 0.84
C GLN A 171 -8.81 9.21 1.05
N LEU A 172 -7.63 9.33 1.68
CA LEU A 172 -6.70 8.22 1.83
C LEU A 172 -7.27 7.14 2.76
N ARG A 173 -7.27 5.91 2.27
CA ARG A 173 -7.75 4.71 2.97
C ARG A 173 -6.66 3.68 3.20
N TYR A 174 -5.61 3.70 2.38
CA TYR A 174 -4.47 2.80 2.51
C TYR A 174 -3.17 3.58 2.39
N LEU A 175 -2.34 3.52 3.43
CA LEU A 175 -1.01 4.12 3.48
C LEU A 175 0.01 3.05 3.86
N ALA A 176 0.94 2.77 2.95
CA ALA A 176 2.07 1.90 3.21
C ALA A 176 3.38 2.60 2.84
N ILE A 177 4.26 2.87 3.81
CA ILE A 177 5.51 3.62 3.61
C ILE A 177 6.69 2.99 4.32
N THR A 178 7.89 3.21 3.79
CA THR A 178 9.15 2.88 4.48
C THR A 178 9.78 4.15 5.04
N TYR A 179 9.71 4.31 6.36
CA TYR A 179 10.15 5.52 7.05
C TYR A 179 10.71 5.18 8.44
N ASN A 180 11.90 5.69 8.73
CA ASN A 180 12.64 5.39 9.96
C ASN A 180 12.47 6.47 11.05
N GLY A 181 11.75 7.55 10.78
CA GLY A 181 11.53 8.63 11.75
C GLY A 181 10.21 8.46 12.52
N LYS A 182 9.93 9.42 13.42
CA LYS A 182 8.66 9.47 14.15
C LYS A 182 7.53 9.91 13.22
N LEU A 183 6.39 9.21 13.27
CA LEU A 183 5.19 9.66 12.59
C LEU A 183 4.65 10.92 13.28
N PRO A 184 4.22 11.94 12.53
CA PRO A 184 3.67 13.14 13.13
C PRO A 184 2.27 12.85 13.70
N VAL A 185 1.90 13.55 14.78
CA VAL A 185 0.56 13.47 15.39
C VAL A 185 -0.53 13.75 14.37
N SER A 186 -0.26 14.59 13.37
CA SER A 186 -1.19 14.91 12.28
C SER A 186 -1.62 13.71 11.43
N ILE A 187 -0.99 12.53 11.57
CA ILE A 187 -1.46 11.31 10.91
C ILE A 187 -2.89 10.93 11.36
N SER A 188 -3.27 11.27 12.60
CA SER A 188 -4.62 11.00 13.13
C SER A 188 -5.71 11.82 12.44
N LYS A 189 -5.35 12.86 11.68
CA LYS A 189 -6.29 13.66 10.88
C LYS A 189 -6.80 12.91 9.64
N LEU A 190 -6.21 11.76 9.30
CA LEU A 190 -6.66 10.92 8.20
C LEU A 190 -7.83 10.02 8.66
N TYR A 191 -9.00 10.62 8.85
CA TYR A 191 -10.18 9.93 9.41
C TYR A 191 -10.67 8.74 8.57
N ASN A 192 -10.42 8.77 7.26
CA ASN A 192 -10.79 7.71 6.33
C ASN A 192 -9.74 6.60 6.22
N LEU A 193 -8.61 6.69 6.93
CA LEU A 193 -7.53 5.72 6.79
C LEU A 193 -7.92 4.39 7.42
N GLU A 194 -7.96 3.34 6.61
CA GLU A 194 -8.33 1.98 7.02
C GLU A 194 -7.08 1.11 7.27
N TYR A 195 -6.03 1.29 6.47
CA TYR A 195 -4.79 0.52 6.55
C TYR A 195 -3.58 1.43 6.71
N LEU A 196 -2.83 1.27 7.79
CA LEU A 196 -1.57 1.95 8.03
C LEU A 196 -0.44 0.92 8.19
N ILE A 197 0.51 0.95 7.26
CA ILE A 197 1.67 0.05 7.22
C ILE A 197 2.93 0.90 7.20
N VAL A 198 3.76 0.76 8.23
CA VAL A 198 5.03 1.48 8.31
C VAL A 198 6.16 0.49 8.50
N ARG A 199 7.04 0.42 7.50
CA ARG A 199 8.26 -0.40 7.56
C ARG A 199 9.45 0.47 7.90
N GLN A 200 10.40 -0.14 8.58
CA GLN A 200 11.69 0.48 8.88
C GLN A 200 12.79 -0.24 8.11
N TYR A 201 13.75 0.52 7.63
CA TYR A 201 14.94 -0.02 7.01
C TYR A 201 15.96 -0.40 8.09
N LEU A 202 16.11 -1.71 8.33
CA LEU A 202 16.85 -2.29 9.46
C LEU A 202 18.35 -1.94 9.47
N SER A 203 18.98 -1.69 8.33
CA SER A 203 20.44 -1.50 8.27
C SER A 203 20.95 -0.16 8.83
N VAL A 204 20.05 0.74 9.26
CA VAL A 204 20.41 2.08 9.79
C VAL A 204 20.11 2.21 11.29
N LEU A 205 19.49 1.20 11.90
CA LEU A 205 19.36 1.16 13.35
C LEU A 205 20.69 0.64 13.93
N SER A 206 21.57 1.55 14.35
CA SER A 206 22.63 1.19 15.30
C SER A 206 21.98 0.57 16.54
N SER A 207 22.68 -0.35 17.21
CA SER A 207 22.22 -1.15 18.36
C SER A 207 21.67 -0.38 19.59
N GLY A 208 21.45 0.93 19.50
CA GLY A 208 20.83 1.78 20.51
C GLY A 208 19.93 2.89 19.96
N ALA A 209 19.60 2.88 18.65
CA ALA A 209 18.68 3.85 18.07
C ALA A 209 17.26 3.62 18.62
N ARG A 210 16.69 4.63 19.28
CA ARG A 210 15.32 4.59 19.80
C ARG A 210 14.36 4.19 18.68
N ARG A 211 13.59 3.14 18.93
CA ARG A 211 12.53 2.71 18.04
C ARG A 211 11.59 3.90 17.75
N PRO A 212 11.26 4.16 16.49
CA PRO A 212 10.27 5.15 16.12
C PRO A 212 9.00 4.99 16.95
N TYR A 213 8.62 6.06 17.65
CA TYR A 213 7.38 6.10 18.42
C TYR A 213 6.23 6.43 17.47
N LEU A 214 5.15 5.66 17.54
CA LEU A 214 3.89 6.07 16.95
C LEU A 214 3.22 7.12 17.88
N PRO A 215 2.51 8.10 17.32
CA PRO A 215 1.68 8.99 18.12
C PRO A 215 0.54 8.21 18.79
N LYS A 216 0.21 8.52 20.04
CA LYS A 216 -0.90 7.89 20.77
C LYS A 216 -2.25 8.20 20.13
N GLU A 217 -2.36 9.32 19.41
CA GLU A 217 -3.55 9.76 18.69
C GLU A 217 -3.92 8.83 17.54
N ILE A 218 -3.06 7.86 17.20
CA ILE A 218 -3.41 6.77 16.30
C ILE A 218 -4.60 5.97 16.82
N TRP A 219 -4.80 5.94 18.14
CA TRP A 219 -5.89 5.21 18.75
C TRP A 219 -7.26 5.90 18.59
N ASP A 220 -7.26 7.17 18.21
CA ASP A 220 -8.47 7.97 17.98
C ASP A 220 -8.99 7.81 16.54
N MET A 221 -8.22 7.13 15.68
CA MET A 221 -8.57 6.92 14.27
C MET A 221 -9.67 5.86 14.13
N GLN A 222 -10.94 6.29 14.19
CA GLN A 222 -12.10 5.39 14.11
C GLN A 222 -12.14 4.52 12.85
N GLY A 223 -11.71 5.09 11.72
CA GLY A 223 -11.62 4.41 10.43
C GLY A 223 -10.50 3.37 10.35
N LEU A 224 -9.51 3.42 11.26
CA LEU A 224 -8.35 2.53 11.21
C LEU A 224 -8.78 1.10 11.57
N ARG A 225 -8.46 0.19 10.64
CA ARG A 225 -8.83 -1.22 10.68
C ARG A 225 -7.61 -2.12 10.69
N HIS A 226 -6.45 -1.66 10.24
CA HIS A 226 -5.22 -2.44 10.27
C HIS A 226 -4.04 -1.53 10.50
N LEU A 227 -3.25 -1.86 11.52
CA LEU A 227 -1.98 -1.21 11.81
C LEU A 227 -0.88 -2.27 11.81
N GLN A 228 0.13 -2.05 10.97
CA GLN A 228 1.31 -2.90 10.90
C GLN A 228 2.55 -2.01 10.97
N VAL A 229 3.33 -2.15 12.04
CA VAL A 229 4.57 -1.42 12.18
C VAL A 229 5.69 -2.36 12.57
N MET A 230 6.82 -2.30 11.85
CA MET A 230 7.99 -3.12 12.13
C MET A 230 8.97 -2.37 13.03
N GLY A 231 9.40 -2.99 14.13
CA GLY A 231 10.47 -2.44 14.99
C GLY A 231 10.09 -1.17 15.76
N SER A 232 8.80 -0.94 16.00
CA SER A 232 8.29 0.16 16.84
C SER A 232 7.59 -0.40 18.06
N ASP A 233 7.68 0.29 19.19
CA ASP A 233 6.82 0.00 20.34
C ASP A 233 5.48 0.71 20.10
N LEU A 234 4.36 -0.02 20.25
CA LEU A 234 3.03 0.58 20.18
C LEU A 234 2.83 1.44 21.44
N PRO A 235 2.36 2.69 21.30
CA PRO A 235 2.03 3.51 22.46
C PRO A 235 0.86 2.88 23.21
N ASP A 236 0.84 2.99 24.54
CA ASP A 236 -0.29 2.53 25.33
C ASP A 236 -1.58 3.23 24.86
N PRO A 237 -2.69 2.48 24.66
CA PRO A 237 -3.96 3.07 24.28
C PRO A 237 -4.47 3.99 25.39
N SER A 238 -4.98 5.17 25.04
CA SER A 238 -5.59 6.05 26.04
C SER A 238 -6.89 5.43 26.57
N TYR A 239 -7.13 5.54 27.87
CA TYR A 239 -8.32 4.98 28.55
C TYR A 239 -9.65 5.45 27.92
N ASP A 240 -9.66 6.59 27.22
CA ASP A 240 -10.83 7.15 26.52
C ASP A 240 -10.89 6.81 25.00
N SER A 241 -10.00 5.97 24.48
CA SER A 241 -9.91 5.71 23.02
C SER A 241 -11.02 4.79 22.50
N ALA A 242 -11.58 5.16 21.34
CA ALA A 242 -12.65 4.44 20.65
C ALA A 242 -12.27 2.99 20.24
N LEU A 243 -10.99 2.62 20.30
CA LEU A 243 -10.49 1.30 19.89
C LEU A 243 -10.53 0.22 20.98
N PHE A 244 -10.86 0.57 22.23
CA PHE A 244 -11.10 -0.43 23.29
C PHE A 244 -12.29 -1.36 23.00
N THR A 245 -13.09 -1.07 21.97
CA THR A 245 -14.24 -1.89 21.55
C THR A 245 -13.97 -2.83 20.36
N LYS A 246 -12.78 -2.81 19.75
CA LYS A 246 -12.43 -3.72 18.62
C LYS A 246 -11.53 -4.88 19.08
N PRO A 247 -11.76 -6.12 18.62
CA PRO A 247 -11.00 -7.29 19.06
C PRO A 247 -9.51 -7.19 18.69
N LEU A 248 -8.62 -7.53 19.64
CA LEU A 248 -7.15 -7.43 19.60
C LEU A 248 -6.46 -8.20 18.45
N ASN A 249 -7.17 -8.98 17.62
CA ASN A 249 -6.62 -9.72 16.48
C ASN A 249 -6.24 -8.83 15.27
N THR A 250 -6.41 -7.52 15.40
CA THR A 250 -6.24 -6.51 14.36
C THR A 250 -4.79 -6.01 14.20
N PHE A 251 -3.92 -6.30 15.17
CA PHE A 251 -2.53 -5.86 15.20
C PHE A 251 -1.62 -7.10 15.07
N ARG A 252 -0.90 -7.23 13.95
CA ARG A 252 0.10 -8.30 13.77
C ARG A 252 1.50 -7.74 14.04
N TYR A 253 2.19 -8.39 14.97
CA TYR A 253 3.60 -8.24 15.33
C TYR A 253 4.54 -8.69 14.19
#